data_AF-A0A3D4JVZ3-F1
#
_entry.id   AF-A0A3D4JVZ3-F1
#
_cell.length_a   1.000
_cell.length_b   1.000
_cell.length_c   1.000
_cell.angle_alpha   90.00
_cell.angle_beta   90.00
_cell.angle_gamma   90.00
#
_symmetry.space_group_name_H-M   'P 1'
#
loop_
_entity.id
_entity.type
_entity.pdbx_description
1 polymer ?
#
loop_
_entity_poly.entity_id
_entity_poly.type
_entity_poly.pdbx_seq_one_letter_code
_entity_poly.pdbx_strand_id
1 'polypeptide(L)'
;PVFISDNNGFDWMFICWYFHHFIGRNPFGFSSRRLADLYCGLEKDTFAQWKHLRKTEHTHHPVDDARGNAEVLLYMKKEMGLKIGLK
;
A
#
# COMPACT_ATOMS: atom_id res chain seq x y z
N PRO A 1 -11.67 6.82 -0.58
CA PRO A 1 -10.27 6.48 -0.95
C PRO A 1 -9.92 5.13 -0.31
N VAL A 2 -8.98 4.36 -0.86
CA VAL A 2 -8.59 3.05 -0.31
C VAL A 2 -7.22 3.16 0.33
N PHE A 3 -7.08 2.72 1.58
CA PHE A 3 -5.79 2.64 2.24
C PHE A 3 -5.01 1.41 1.74
N ILE A 4 -3.77 1.62 1.30
CA ILE A 4 -2.89 0.57 0.80
C ILE A 4 -1.57 0.69 1.53
N SER A 5 -1.07 -0.42 2.09
CA SER A 5 0.24 -0.45 2.76
C SER A 5 1.00 -1.77 2.57
N ASP A 6 2.31 -1.71 2.83
CA ASP A 6 3.22 -2.85 2.96
C ASP A 6 2.78 -3.77 4.11
N ASN A 7 2.72 -3.22 5.33
CA ASN A 7 2.32 -3.95 6.53
C ASN A 7 0.94 -3.47 6.99
N ASN A 8 -0.05 -3.77 6.17
CA ASN A 8 -1.42 -3.33 6.37
C ASN A 8 -1.96 -3.56 7.80
N GLY A 9 -1.67 -4.72 8.41
CA GLY A 9 -2.12 -5.00 9.78
C GLY A 9 -1.56 -4.01 10.81
N PHE A 10 -0.26 -3.69 10.70
CA PHE A 10 0.38 -2.72 11.58
C PHE A 10 -0.06 -1.30 11.27
N ASP A 11 0.07 -0.85 10.03
CA ASP A 11 -0.20 0.55 9.67
C ASP A 11 -1.67 0.93 9.89
N TRP A 12 -2.60 -0.01 9.63
CA TRP A 12 -4.03 0.24 9.79
C TRP A 12 -4.44 0.50 11.24
N MET A 13 -3.81 -0.16 12.22
CA MET A 13 -4.18 0.04 13.63
C MET A 13 -3.93 1.48 14.06
N PHE A 14 -2.79 2.05 13.66
CA PHE A 14 -2.45 3.44 13.95
C PHE A 14 -3.34 4.38 13.13
N ILE A 15 -3.42 4.20 11.82
CA ILE A 15 -4.20 5.08 10.95
C ILE A 15 -5.67 5.14 11.37
N CYS A 16 -6.29 4.00 11.65
CA CYS A 16 -7.68 3.93 12.07
C CYS A 16 -7.89 4.66 13.41
N TRP A 17 -7.06 4.36 14.42
CA TRP A 17 -7.18 5.00 15.73
C TRP A 17 -6.95 6.52 15.64
N TYR A 18 -5.87 6.96 14.99
CA TYR A 18 -5.52 8.38 14.89
C TYR A 18 -6.61 9.18 14.18
N PHE A 19 -7.16 8.67 13.07
CA PHE A 19 -8.22 9.39 12.38
C PHE A 19 -9.52 9.47 13.19
N HIS A 20 -9.92 8.38 13.84
CA HIS A 20 -11.09 8.45 14.73
C HIS A 20 -10.85 9.39 15.91
N HIS A 21 -9.66 9.35 16.52
CA HIS A 21 -9.33 10.15 17.69
C HIS A 21 -9.21 11.65 17.38
N PHE A 22 -8.51 12.03 16.31
CA PHE A 22 -8.18 13.43 16.03
C PHE A 22 -9.16 14.13 15.08
N ILE A 23 -9.85 13.42 14.18
CA ILE A 23 -10.78 14.03 13.20
C ILE A 23 -12.19 13.43 13.23
N GLY A 24 -12.48 12.52 14.17
CA GLY A 24 -13.81 11.94 14.39
C GLY A 24 -14.29 10.93 13.34
N ARG A 25 -13.48 10.64 12.31
CA ARG A 25 -13.85 9.71 11.23
C ARG A 25 -12.61 9.15 10.54
N ASN A 26 -12.69 7.94 9.98
CA ASN A 26 -11.65 7.40 9.11
C ASN A 26 -11.99 7.64 7.62
N PRO A 27 -11.25 8.48 6.88
CA PRO A 27 -11.53 8.77 5.46
C PRO A 27 -11.31 7.57 4.53
N PHE A 28 -10.60 6.54 5.00
CA PHE A 28 -10.35 5.30 4.26
C PHE A 28 -11.40 4.22 4.52
N GLY A 29 -12.39 4.48 5.39
CA GLY A 29 -13.46 3.53 5.70
C GLY A 29 -12.99 2.38 6.61
N PHE A 30 -13.50 1.17 6.36
CA PHE A 30 -13.27 -0.01 7.22
C PHE A 30 -12.36 -1.07 6.62
N SER A 31 -11.91 -0.86 5.37
CA SER A 31 -11.13 -1.85 4.64
C SER A 31 -9.88 -1.24 4.04
N SER A 32 -8.82 -2.02 4.06
CA SER A 32 -7.53 -1.69 3.48
C SER A 32 -7.05 -2.81 2.55
N ARG A 33 -5.98 -2.54 1.80
CA ARG A 33 -5.33 -3.53 0.95
C ARG A 33 -3.85 -3.62 1.30
N ARG A 34 -3.32 -4.84 1.26
CA ARG A 34 -1.89 -5.08 1.41
C ARG A 34 -1.24 -5.07 0.04
N LEU A 35 -0.21 -4.26 -0.14
CA LEU A 35 0.50 -4.12 -1.42
C LEU A 35 1.09 -5.46 -1.89
N ALA A 36 1.62 -6.26 -0.96
CA ALA A 36 2.15 -7.59 -1.24
C ALA A 36 1.09 -8.52 -1.83
N ASP A 37 -0.13 -8.54 -1.28
CA ASP A 37 -1.18 -9.44 -1.75
C ASP A 37 -1.67 -9.07 -3.17
N LEU A 38 -1.64 -7.77 -3.51
CA LEU A 38 -1.89 -7.31 -4.89
C LEU A 38 -0.83 -7.85 -5.86
N TYR A 39 0.45 -7.81 -5.48
CA TYR A 39 1.54 -8.35 -6.28
C TYR A 39 1.39 -9.87 -6.48
N CYS A 40 1.23 -10.61 -5.37
CA CYS A 40 1.07 -12.06 -5.39
C CYS A 40 -0.10 -12.49 -6.28
N GLY A 41 -1.21 -11.72 -6.27
CA GLY A 41 -2.35 -11.96 -7.15
C GLY A 41 -2.06 -11.76 -8.64
N LEU A 42 -1.21 -10.79 -9.01
CA LEU A 42 -0.79 -10.58 -10.41
C LEU A 42 0.15 -11.69 -10.88
N GLU A 43 1.08 -12.11 -10.03
CA GLU A 43 2.05 -13.17 -10.32
C GLU A 43 1.46 -14.58 -10.19
N LYS A 44 0.26 -14.71 -9.58
CA LYS A 44 -0.37 -15.99 -9.23
C LYS A 44 0.53 -16.86 -8.33
N ASP A 45 1.33 -16.22 -7.48
CA ASP A 45 2.25 -16.86 -6.54
C ASP A 45 2.19 -16.15 -5.18
N THR A 46 1.80 -16.87 -4.14
CA THR A 46 1.69 -16.35 -2.77
C THR A 46 3.03 -16.03 -2.12
N PHE A 47 4.14 -16.53 -2.67
CA PHE A 47 5.50 -16.30 -2.18
C PHE A 47 6.25 -15.21 -2.95
N ALA A 48 5.65 -14.66 -3.99
CA ALA A 48 6.26 -13.63 -4.84
C ALA A 48 6.65 -12.38 -4.02
N GLN A 49 7.88 -11.91 -4.21
CA GLN A 49 8.43 -10.76 -3.49
C GLN A 49 8.45 -9.53 -4.39
N TRP A 50 7.97 -8.39 -3.91
CA TRP A 50 7.78 -7.17 -4.73
C TRP A 50 8.79 -6.05 -4.44
N LYS A 51 9.54 -6.12 -3.33
CA LYS A 51 10.40 -5.00 -2.86
C LYS A 51 11.46 -4.57 -3.88
N HIS A 52 11.86 -5.47 -4.79
CA HIS A 52 12.77 -5.19 -5.89
C HIS A 52 12.21 -4.22 -6.94
N LEU A 53 10.90 -3.93 -6.90
CA LEU A 53 10.22 -2.98 -7.78
C LEU A 53 10.25 -1.54 -7.23
N ARG A 54 10.70 -1.31 -5.99
CA ARG A 54 10.86 0.04 -5.43
C ARG A 54 11.98 0.77 -6.17
N LYS A 55 11.77 2.05 -6.51
CA LYS A 55 12.83 2.90 -7.09
C LYS A 55 13.48 3.74 -6.01
N THR A 56 12.67 4.28 -5.09
CA THR A 56 13.14 4.96 -3.89
C THR A 56 13.76 3.94 -2.92
N GLU A 57 14.98 4.24 -2.45
CA GLU A 57 15.70 3.40 -1.49
C GLU A 57 14.95 3.32 -0.15
N HIS A 58 15.01 2.16 0.50
CA HIS A 58 14.42 1.96 1.81
C HIS A 58 15.34 2.55 2.89
N THR A 59 15.10 3.80 3.27
CA THR A 59 15.94 4.58 4.19
C THR A 59 15.46 4.53 5.64
N HIS A 60 14.41 3.77 5.95
CA HIS A 60 13.64 3.84 7.21
C HIS A 60 13.01 5.21 7.50
N HIS A 61 13.05 6.14 6.54
CA HIS A 61 12.30 7.37 6.62
C HIS A 61 10.87 7.13 6.09
N PRO A 62 9.82 7.41 6.89
CA PRO A 62 8.46 6.99 6.58
C PRO A 62 7.93 7.57 5.25
N VAL A 63 8.39 8.76 4.87
CA VAL A 63 8.00 9.39 3.59
C VAL A 63 8.62 8.67 2.40
N ASP A 64 9.87 8.21 2.52
CA ASP A 64 10.56 7.50 1.43
C ASP A 64 9.97 6.10 1.26
N ASP A 65 9.62 5.44 2.36
CA ASP A 65 8.94 4.15 2.34
C ASP A 65 7.56 4.24 1.68
N ALA A 66 6.78 5.26 2.05
CA ALA A 66 5.49 5.54 1.43
C ALA A 66 5.63 5.84 -0.07
N ARG A 67 6.67 6.60 -0.47
CA ARG A 67 6.98 6.88 -1.88
C ARG A 67 7.34 5.60 -2.64
N GLY A 68 8.24 4.77 -2.10
CA GLY A 68 8.62 3.50 -2.70
C GLY A 68 7.43 2.55 -2.90
N ASN A 69 6.52 2.50 -1.92
CA ASN A 69 5.27 1.71 -2.03
C ASN A 69 4.34 2.26 -3.12
N ALA A 70 4.21 3.58 -3.22
CA ALA A 70 3.41 4.21 -4.26
C ALA A 70 3.97 3.98 -5.68
N GLU A 71 5.29 4.01 -5.85
CA GLU A 71 5.96 3.70 -7.11
C GLU A 71 5.65 2.29 -7.59
N VAL A 72 5.71 1.31 -6.69
CA VAL A 72 5.38 -0.09 -6.99
C VAL A 72 3.92 -0.22 -7.40
N LEU A 73 3.00 0.40 -6.66
CA LEU A 73 1.58 0.38 -7.00
C LEU A 73 1.29 1.00 -8.37
N LEU A 74 1.98 2.10 -8.71
CA LEU A 74 1.88 2.74 -10.02
C LEU A 74 2.47 1.84 -11.13
N TYR A 75 3.58 1.15 -10.86
CA TYR A 75 4.16 0.19 -11.78
C TYR A 75 3.21 -0.97 -12.05
N MET A 76 2.64 -1.58 -11.01
CA MET A 76 1.63 -2.62 -11.14
C MET A 76 0.44 -2.17 -12.00
N LYS A 77 -0.04 -0.93 -11.81
CA LYS A 77 -1.14 -0.37 -12.60
C LYS A 77 -0.78 -0.19 -14.07
N LYS A 78 0.38 0.41 -14.36
CA LYS A 78 0.77 0.81 -15.72
C LYS A 78 1.30 -0.36 -16.55
N GLU A 79 2.10 -1.21 -15.94
CA GLU A 79 2.89 -2.22 -16.65
C GLU A 79 2.41 -3.65 -16.42
N MET A 80 1.80 -3.94 -15.27
CA MET A 80 1.37 -5.31 -14.90
C MET A 80 -0.14 -5.55 -15.02
N GLY A 81 -0.91 -4.56 -15.49
CA GLY A 81 -2.34 -4.71 -15.72
C GLY A 81 -3.21 -4.66 -14.46
N LEU A 82 -2.69 -4.19 -13.32
CA LEU A 82 -3.49 -4.01 -12.11
C LEU A 82 -4.60 -2.96 -12.32
N LYS A 83 -5.85 -3.39 -12.27
CA LYS A 83 -7.03 -2.51 -12.46
C LYS A 83 -7.43 -1.84 -11.15
N ILE A 84 -6.93 -0.62 -10.91
CA ILE A 84 -7.30 0.21 -9.75
C ILE A 84 -7.66 1.65 -10.13
N GLY A 85 -8.70 2.16 -9.47
CA GLY A 85 -9.17 3.55 -9.58
C GLY A 85 -8.32 4.52 -8.75
N LEU A 86 -7.04 4.67 -9.10
CA LEU A 86 -6.26 5.84 -8.68
C LEU A 86 -6.77 7.03 -9.50
N LYS A 87 -7.34 8.02 -8.81
CA LYS A 87 -7.73 9.31 -9.40
C LYS A 87 -6.50 10.04 -9.91
#